data_AF-J5JVY9-F1
#
_entry.id   AF-J5JVY9-F1
#
_cell.length_a   1.000
_cell.length_b   1.000
_cell.length_c   1.000
_cell.angle_alpha   90.00
_cell.angle_beta   90.00
_cell.angle_gamma   90.00
#
_symmetry.space_group_name_H-M   'P 1'
#
loop_
_entity.id
_entity.type
_entity.pdbx_description
1 polymer ?
#
loop_
_entity_poly.entity_id
_entity_poly.type
_entity_poly.pdbx_seq_one_letter_code
_entity_poly.pdbx_strand_id
1 'polypeptide(L)'
;MTSSEHNEPFEEGKENSHSQIDPKDQRSIANRLAAETQATEDKEDPEVTRMKEDPTAPAREHGNEPSRGAKIDAQIQKEEQAELERKGKA
;
A
#
# COMPACT_ATOMS: atom_id res chain seq x y z
N MET A 1 17.14 33.98 -27.60
CA MET A 1 18.04 33.21 -26.71
C MET A 1 17.27 33.00 -25.41
N THR A 2 16.64 31.84 -25.24
CA THR A 2 15.89 31.51 -24.02
C THR A 2 16.47 30.24 -23.43
N SER A 3 16.93 30.38 -22.19
CA SER A 3 17.74 29.48 -21.38
C SER A 3 17.32 28.01 -21.40
N SER A 4 18.27 27.14 -21.73
CA SER A 4 18.23 25.69 -21.51
C SER A 4 18.93 25.37 -20.20
N GLU A 5 18.35 25.75 -19.05
CA GLU A 5 19.04 25.65 -17.75
C GLU A 5 18.63 24.45 -16.87
N HIS A 6 17.83 23.48 -17.35
CA HIS A 6 17.53 22.26 -16.60
C HIS A 6 17.49 21.01 -17.49
N ASN A 7 18.58 20.73 -18.20
CA ASN A 7 18.75 19.51 -19.00
C ASN A 7 19.89 18.61 -18.46
N GLU A 8 20.27 18.80 -17.20
CA GLU A 8 21.17 17.89 -16.48
C GLU A 8 20.31 16.77 -15.87
N PRO A 9 20.58 15.48 -16.16
CA PRO A 9 19.90 14.39 -15.48
C PRO A 9 20.18 14.47 -13.98
N PHE A 10 19.16 14.19 -13.16
CA PHE A 10 19.34 14.13 -11.71
C PHE A 10 20.41 13.09 -11.33
N GLU A 11 21.15 13.35 -10.26
CA GLU A 11 22.13 12.40 -9.74
C GLU A 11 21.46 11.05 -9.43
N GLU A 12 22.06 9.97 -9.94
CA GLU A 12 21.59 8.62 -9.70
C GLU A 12 21.74 8.24 -8.22
N GLY A 13 20.79 7.47 -7.69
CA GLY A 13 20.87 6.96 -6.33
C GLY A 13 22.09 6.07 -6.14
N LYS A 14 22.71 6.14 -4.96
CA LYS A 14 23.86 5.31 -4.62
C LYS A 14 23.50 3.82 -4.69
N GLU A 15 24.37 3.02 -5.30
CA GLU A 15 24.21 1.56 -5.37
C GLU A 15 24.00 0.94 -3.97
N ASN A 16 23.06 0.00 -3.88
CA ASN A 16 22.66 -0.71 -2.66
C ASN A 16 21.95 0.12 -1.57
N SER A 17 21.50 1.35 -1.85
CA SER A 17 20.79 2.18 -0.86
C SER A 17 19.50 1.55 -0.30
N HIS A 18 18.91 0.57 -1.00
CA HIS A 18 17.73 -0.16 -0.55
C HIS A 18 18.04 -1.59 -0.06
N SER A 19 19.31 -2.00 -0.01
CA SER A 19 19.68 -3.35 0.42
C SER A 19 19.69 -3.46 1.93
N GLN A 20 18.83 -4.30 2.49
CA GLN A 20 18.81 -4.58 3.92
C GLN A 20 20.08 -5.29 4.43
N ILE A 21 20.86 -5.88 3.50
CA ILE A 21 22.08 -6.62 3.77
C ILE A 21 23.34 -5.92 3.24
N ASP A 22 23.29 -4.60 3.02
CA ASP A 22 24.47 -3.84 2.54
C ASP A 22 25.67 -4.07 3.48
N PRO A 23 26.84 -4.53 2.96
CA PRO A 23 28.04 -4.66 3.77
C PRO A 23 28.54 -3.33 4.37
N LYS A 24 28.13 -2.19 3.80
CA LYS A 24 28.42 -0.85 4.31
C LYS A 24 27.36 -0.33 5.29
N ASP A 25 26.35 -1.14 5.61
CA ASP A 25 25.34 -0.81 6.61
C ASP A 25 25.97 -0.70 8.01
N GLN A 26 25.71 0.41 8.67
CA GLN A 26 26.20 0.70 10.02
C GLN A 26 25.29 0.12 11.12
N ARG A 27 24.14 -0.48 10.76
CA ARG A 27 23.28 -1.19 11.71
C ARG A 27 23.99 -2.42 12.28
N SER A 28 23.80 -2.62 13.59
CA SER A 28 24.25 -3.84 14.27
C SER A 28 23.59 -5.09 13.68
N ILE A 29 24.22 -6.26 13.85
CA ILE A 29 23.67 -7.55 13.40
C ILE A 29 22.28 -7.79 14.00
N ALA A 30 22.09 -7.48 15.29
CA ALA A 30 20.81 -7.59 15.97
C ALA A 30 19.74 -6.69 15.33
N ASN A 31 20.09 -5.45 14.97
CA ASN A 31 19.16 -4.51 14.35
C ASN A 31 18.80 -4.93 12.91
N ARG A 32 19.75 -5.48 12.16
CA ARG A 32 19.48 -6.04 10.82
C ARG A 32 18.53 -7.23 10.90
N LEU A 33 18.77 -8.15 11.84
CA LEU A 33 17.89 -9.29 12.05
C LEU A 33 16.48 -8.86 12.47
N ALA A 34 16.37 -7.90 13.40
CA ALA A 34 15.08 -7.37 13.81
C ALA A 34 14.33 -6.72 12.64
N ALA A 35 15.01 -5.90 11.83
CA ALA A 35 14.40 -5.28 10.65
C ALA A 35 13.90 -6.31 9.63
N GLU A 36 14.69 -7.36 9.37
CA GLU A 36 14.28 -8.47 8.49
C GLU A 36 13.02 -9.16 9.03
N THR A 37 13.00 -9.50 10.32
CA THR A 37 11.82 -10.15 10.92
C THR A 37 10.55 -9.29 10.85
N GLN A 38 10.69 -7.97 11.04
CA GLN A 38 9.56 -7.04 10.91
C GLN A 38 9.11 -6.87 9.45
N ALA A 39 10.02 -6.96 8.49
CA ALA A 39 9.68 -6.89 7.07
C ALA A 39 8.96 -8.15 6.58
N THR A 40 9.25 -9.32 7.16
CA THR A 40 8.56 -10.58 6.85
C THR A 40 7.22 -10.74 7.56
N GLU A 41 7.02 -10.05 8.69
CA GLU A 41 5.70 -9.93 9.28
C GLU A 41 4.90 -8.96 8.41
N ASP A 42 4.15 -9.48 7.44
CA ASP A 42 3.07 -8.77 6.76
C ASP A 42 2.01 -8.38 7.81
N LYS A 43 2.32 -7.36 8.60
CA LYS A 43 1.35 -6.64 9.42
C LYS A 43 0.55 -5.82 8.43
N GLU A 44 -0.44 -6.47 7.82
CA GLU A 44 -1.46 -5.76 7.09
C GLU A 44 -2.01 -4.69 8.02
N ASP A 45 -1.86 -3.43 7.64
CA ASP A 45 -2.33 -2.32 8.43
C ASP A 45 -3.83 -2.55 8.72
N PRO A 46 -4.32 -2.33 9.95
CA PRO A 46 -5.75 -2.43 10.24
C PRO A 46 -6.60 -1.60 9.28
N GLU A 47 -6.07 -0.50 8.72
CA GLU A 47 -6.77 0.26 7.68
C GLU A 47 -6.86 -0.50 6.35
N VAL A 48 -5.78 -1.20 5.95
CA VAL A 48 -5.74 -2.02 4.73
C VAL A 48 -6.68 -3.21 4.84
N THR A 49 -6.76 -3.86 6.01
CA THR A 49 -7.70 -4.97 6.23
C THR A 49 -9.15 -4.50 6.12
N ARG A 50 -9.50 -3.35 6.70
CA ARG A 50 -10.84 -2.75 6.55
C ARG A 50 -11.16 -2.35 5.12
N MET A 51 -10.17 -1.85 4.38
CA MET A 51 -10.34 -1.51 2.96
C MET A 51 -10.67 -2.73 2.10
N LYS A 52 -10.14 -3.91 2.45
CA LYS A 52 -10.48 -5.17 1.75
C LYS A 52 -11.93 -5.60 1.99
N GLU A 53 -12.48 -5.29 3.17
CA GLU A 53 -13.87 -5.61 3.52
C GLU A 53 -14.87 -4.60 2.92
N ASP A 54 -14.63 -3.29 3.13
CA ASP A 54 -15.43 -2.21 2.55
C ASP A 54 -14.50 -1.18 1.88
N PRO A 55 -14.52 -1.07 0.55
CA PRO A 55 -13.68 -0.12 -0.19
C PRO A 55 -14.03 1.35 0.12
N THR A 56 -15.18 1.62 0.74
CA THR A 56 -15.60 2.97 1.15
C THR A 56 -15.22 3.32 2.59
N ALA A 57 -14.75 2.36 3.39
CA ALA A 57 -14.46 2.56 4.81
C ALA A 57 -13.34 3.59 5.06
N PRO A 58 -12.16 3.53 4.40
CA PRO A 58 -11.07 4.47 4.68
C PRO A 58 -11.51 5.92 4.43
N ALA A 59 -12.17 6.19 3.29
CA ALA A 59 -12.64 7.53 2.97
C ALA A 59 -13.61 8.07 4.03
N ARG A 60 -14.55 7.24 4.52
CA ARG A 60 -15.50 7.64 5.57
C ARG A 60 -14.82 7.88 6.92
N GLU A 61 -13.87 7.03 7.31
CA GLU A 61 -13.11 7.19 8.55
C GLU A 61 -12.31 8.50 8.57
N HIS A 62 -11.74 8.88 7.43
CA HIS A 62 -11.04 10.15 7.25
C HIS A 62 -11.97 11.35 7.00
N GLY A 63 -13.29 11.18 7.03
CA GLY A 63 -14.28 12.25 6.82
C GLY A 63 -14.37 12.75 5.37
N ASN A 64 -13.85 12.00 4.42
CA ASN A 64 -13.85 12.31 2.99
C ASN A 64 -15.00 11.62 2.26
N GLU A 65 -15.37 12.14 1.10
CA GLU A 65 -16.30 11.45 0.22
C GLU A 65 -15.59 10.28 -0.50
N PRO A 66 -16.13 9.05 -0.46
CA PRO A 66 -15.57 7.93 -1.22
C PRO A 66 -15.51 8.21 -2.72
N SER A 67 -14.47 7.70 -3.37
CA SER A 67 -14.31 7.84 -4.82
C SER A 67 -15.43 7.14 -5.59
N ARG A 68 -15.64 7.53 -6.85
CA ARG A 68 -16.64 6.86 -7.72
C ARG A 68 -16.36 5.36 -7.86
N GLY A 69 -15.09 4.96 -7.95
CA GLY A 69 -14.68 3.55 -8.00
C GLY A 69 -15.07 2.80 -6.73
N ALA A 70 -14.68 3.31 -5.56
CA ALA A 70 -15.01 2.69 -4.28
C ALA A 70 -16.53 2.52 -4.06
N LYS A 71 -17.35 3.48 -4.54
CA LYS A 71 -18.81 3.36 -4.50
C LYS A 71 -19.34 2.24 -5.39
N ILE A 72 -18.78 2.07 -6.58
CA ILE A 72 -19.15 1.00 -7.52
C ILE A 72 -18.72 -0.35 -6.96
N ASP A 73 -17.51 -0.46 -6.44
CA ASP A 73 -16.99 -1.71 -5.85
C ASP A 73 -17.86 -2.15 -4.66
N ALA A 74 -18.24 -1.23 -3.77
CA ALA A 74 -19.16 -1.52 -2.67
C ALA A 74 -20.58 -1.90 -3.15
N GLN A 75 -21.02 -1.40 -4.30
CA GLN A 75 -22.30 -1.81 -4.89
C GLN A 75 -22.22 -3.23 -5.47
N ILE A 76 -21.16 -3.53 -6.23
CA ILE A 76 -20.92 -4.86 -6.79
C ILE A 76 -20.84 -5.91 -5.69
N GLN A 77 -20.07 -5.65 -4.62
CA GLN A 77 -19.97 -6.56 -3.47
C GLN A 77 -21.34 -6.87 -2.84
N LYS A 78 -22.21 -5.86 -2.70
CA LYS A 78 -23.57 -6.06 -2.17
C LYS A 78 -24.45 -6.86 -3.12
N GLU A 79 -24.37 -6.60 -4.41
CA GLU A 79 -25.12 -7.33 -5.43
C GLU A 79 -24.67 -8.80 -5.50
N GLU A 80 -23.37 -9.06 -5.47
CA GLU A 80 -22.79 -10.41 -5.42
C GLU A 80 -23.22 -11.17 -4.16
N GLN A 81 -23.17 -10.52 -2.99
CA GLN A 81 -23.62 -11.13 -1.73
C GLN A 81 -25.12 -11.47 -1.77
N ALA A 82 -25.96 -10.56 -2.26
CA ALA A 82 -27.39 -10.82 -2.44
C ALA A 82 -27.66 -11.93 -3.46
N GLU A 83 -26.85 -12.05 -4.52
CA GLU A 83 -26.95 -13.17 -5.45
C GLU A 83 -26.53 -14.51 -4.84
N LEU A 84 -25.48 -14.53 -4.01
CA LEU A 84 -25.03 -15.73 -3.30
C LEU A 84 -26.10 -16.23 -2.32
N GLU A 85 -26.74 -15.32 -1.59
CA GLU A 85 -27.87 -15.59 -0.72
C GLU A 85 -29.06 -16.16 -1.51
N ARG A 86 -29.43 -15.54 -2.63
CA ARG A 86 -30.51 -16.04 -3.51
C ARG A 86 -30.20 -17.41 -4.12
N LYS A 87 -28.93 -17.66 -4.45
CA LYS A 87 -28.46 -18.95 -4.99
C LYS A 87 -28.32 -20.03 -3.91
N GLY A 88 -28.60 -19.72 -2.63
CA GLY A 88 -28.51 -20.65 -1.52
C GLY A 88 -27.10 -21.19 -1.28
N LYS A 89 -26.08 -20.39 -1.64
CA LYS A 89 -24.65 -20.74 -1.51
C LYS A 89 -23.98 -20.09 -0.30
N ALA A 90 -24.76 -19.40 0.53
CA ALA A 90 -24.35 -18.82 1.80
C ALA A 90 -24.82 -19.69 2.96
#